data_AF-A0A7V0YH73-F1
#
_entry.id   AF-A0A7V0YH73-F1
#
_cell.length_a   1.000
_cell.length_b   1.000
_cell.length_c   1.000
_cell.angle_alpha   90.00
_cell.angle_beta   90.00
_cell.angle_gamma   90.00
#
_symmetry.space_group_name_H-M   'P 1'
#
loop_
_entity.id
_entity.type
_entity.pdbx_description
1 polymer ?
#
loop_
_entity_poly.entity_id
_entity_poly.type
_entity_poly.pdbx_seq_one_letter_code
_entity_poly.pdbx_strand_id
1 'polypeptide(L)'
;MIIFFTEQPQEETATSQKETKSRKKTYLWIAAFAVIAILIAIPYWYTSNPKSCVRCHEMEKYYNSWKKSSHAVAANNCFRCHVKPGALNLFIYRISFYREIYASISGAKLKPVGASLPGVRSCQKSSCHSLNRIVSTSGDIKINHRSHVTKADIPCIRCHPGAAHPNVGKIGAKIPKRKLCITCHWARRNECSYCHKKRFSMSTYSH
;
A
#
# COMPACT_ATOMS: atom_id res chain seq x y z
N MET A 1 -89.68 -5.14 4.31
CA MET A 1 -88.36 -5.73 4.07
C MET A 1 -87.39 -4.59 3.81
N ILE A 2 -86.80 -4.05 4.89
CA ILE A 2 -85.89 -2.89 4.83
C ILE A 2 -84.49 -3.46 4.66
N ILE A 3 -83.90 -3.25 3.49
CA ILE A 3 -82.53 -3.69 3.18
C ILE A 3 -81.61 -2.62 3.77
N PHE A 4 -80.90 -2.97 4.85
CA PHE A 4 -79.80 -2.18 5.38
C PHE A 4 -78.65 -2.18 4.36
N PHE A 5 -78.42 -1.05 3.68
CA PHE A 5 -77.19 -0.80 2.95
C PHE A 5 -76.11 -0.43 3.99
N THR A 6 -75.26 -1.37 4.33
CA THR A 6 -74.06 -1.09 5.13
C THR A 6 -73.03 -0.40 4.25
N GLU A 7 -72.80 0.89 4.45
CA GLU A 7 -71.66 1.61 3.88
C GLU A 7 -70.35 1.10 4.52
N GLN A 8 -69.64 0.27 3.77
CA GLN A 8 -68.19 0.07 3.87
C GLN A 8 -67.71 0.29 2.43
N PRO A 9 -66.94 1.35 2.06
CA PRO A 9 -65.50 1.39 2.37
C PRO A 9 -64.82 2.79 2.26
N GLN A 10 -64.36 3.38 3.36
CA GLN A 10 -63.38 4.51 3.31
C GLN A 10 -62.02 4.12 3.92
N GLU A 11 -61.99 3.09 4.76
CA GLU A 11 -60.79 2.68 5.49
C GLU A 11 -59.85 1.80 4.64
N GLU A 12 -60.39 1.01 3.72
CA GLU A 12 -59.64 0.10 2.83
C GLU A 12 -58.85 0.87 1.75
N THR A 13 -59.37 2.00 1.28
CA THR A 13 -58.70 2.85 0.27
C THR A 13 -57.57 3.68 0.87
N ALA A 14 -57.74 4.17 2.11
CA ALA A 14 -56.75 4.99 2.80
C ALA A 14 -55.52 4.17 3.22
N THR A 15 -55.72 2.93 3.68
CA THR A 15 -54.66 1.98 4.02
C THR A 15 -53.86 1.56 2.79
N SER A 16 -54.54 1.17 1.69
CA SER A 16 -53.90 0.83 0.41
C SER A 16 -53.09 1.98 -0.21
N GLN A 17 -53.61 3.21 -0.17
CA GLN A 17 -52.87 4.39 -0.64
C GLN A 17 -51.67 4.75 0.26
N LYS A 18 -51.78 4.55 1.58
CA LYS A 18 -50.69 4.78 2.53
C LYS A 18 -49.57 3.76 2.34
N GLU A 19 -49.89 2.49 2.10
CA GLU A 19 -48.91 1.43 1.84
C GLU A 19 -48.18 1.63 0.50
N THR A 20 -48.88 1.97 -0.57
CA THR A 20 -48.25 2.23 -1.88
C THR A 20 -47.33 3.47 -1.87
N LYS A 21 -47.74 4.55 -1.19
CA LYS A 21 -46.91 5.76 -0.99
C LYS A 21 -45.69 5.48 -0.10
N SER A 22 -45.84 4.65 0.93
CA SER A 22 -44.75 4.19 1.79
C SER A 22 -43.73 3.34 1.01
N ARG A 23 -44.20 2.34 0.23
CA ARG A 23 -43.35 1.51 -0.64
C ARG A 23 -42.60 2.33 -1.68
N LYS A 24 -43.26 3.29 -2.35
CA LYS A 24 -42.61 4.21 -3.31
C LYS A 24 -41.51 5.04 -2.63
N LYS A 25 -41.75 5.59 -1.43
CA LYS A 25 -40.71 6.30 -0.66
C LYS A 25 -39.53 5.39 -0.30
N THR A 26 -39.79 4.15 0.12
CA THR A 26 -38.74 3.18 0.42
C THR A 26 -37.88 2.88 -0.81
N TYR A 27 -38.49 2.65 -1.98
CA TYR A 27 -37.73 2.44 -3.22
C TYR A 27 -36.91 3.67 -3.64
N LEU A 28 -37.43 4.89 -3.42
CA LEU A 28 -36.67 6.12 -3.66
C LEU A 28 -35.44 6.22 -2.75
N TRP A 29 -35.56 5.89 -1.46
CA TRP A 29 -34.43 5.85 -0.54
C TRP A 29 -33.41 4.78 -0.89
N ILE A 30 -33.87 3.58 -1.30
CA ILE A 30 -32.99 2.51 -1.78
C ILE A 30 -32.24 2.96 -3.04
N ALA A 31 -32.93 3.57 -4.00
CA ALA A 31 -32.32 4.08 -5.23
C ALA A 31 -31.29 5.19 -4.92
N ALA A 32 -31.63 6.14 -4.04
CA ALA A 32 -30.71 7.19 -3.63
C ALA A 32 -29.47 6.62 -2.94
N PHE A 33 -29.63 5.66 -2.04
CA PHE A 33 -28.51 4.99 -1.38
C PHE A 33 -27.65 4.21 -2.38
N ALA A 34 -28.26 3.50 -3.32
CA ALA A 34 -27.56 2.78 -4.37
C ALA A 34 -26.73 3.75 -5.25
N VAL A 35 -27.30 4.90 -5.64
CA VAL A 35 -26.59 5.94 -6.40
C VAL A 35 -25.40 6.48 -5.60
N ILE A 36 -25.58 6.81 -4.32
CA ILE A 36 -24.49 7.28 -3.46
C ILE A 36 -23.40 6.21 -3.33
N ALA A 37 -23.77 4.95 -3.13
CA ALA A 37 -22.83 3.85 -3.04
C ALA A 37 -22.00 3.71 -4.33
N ILE A 38 -22.64 3.82 -5.50
CA ILE A 38 -21.97 3.80 -6.80
C ILE A 38 -21.00 4.99 -6.95
N LEU A 39 -21.43 6.20 -6.60
CA LEU A 39 -20.62 7.41 -6.67
C LEU A 39 -19.37 7.36 -5.77
N ILE A 40 -19.40 6.59 -4.69
CA ILE A 40 -18.25 6.36 -3.82
C ILE A 40 -17.39 5.19 -4.32
N ALA A 41 -18.03 4.08 -4.71
CA ALA A 41 -17.35 2.84 -5.06
C ALA A 41 -16.53 2.95 -6.36
N ILE A 42 -17.04 3.64 -7.39
CA ILE A 42 -16.36 3.75 -8.69
C ILE A 42 -15.04 4.53 -8.56
N PRO A 43 -15.01 5.78 -8.03
CA PRO A 43 -13.76 6.48 -7.79
C PRO A 43 -12.87 5.69 -6.84
N TYR A 44 -13.45 5.05 -5.83
CA TYR A 44 -12.68 4.24 -4.90
C TYR A 44 -11.90 3.16 -5.63
N TRP A 45 -12.57 2.37 -6.46
CA TRP A 45 -11.97 1.28 -7.21
C TRP A 45 -10.92 1.78 -8.19
N TYR A 46 -11.22 2.87 -8.91
CA TYR A 46 -10.32 3.47 -9.88
C TYR A 46 -9.02 3.98 -9.24
N THR A 47 -9.11 4.75 -8.15
CA THR A 47 -7.92 5.28 -7.44
C THR A 47 -7.19 4.21 -6.63
N SER A 48 -7.80 3.03 -6.45
CA SER A 48 -7.17 1.86 -5.82
C SER A 48 -6.57 0.90 -6.83
N ASN A 49 -6.55 1.25 -8.12
CA ASN A 49 -5.82 0.51 -9.14
C ASN A 49 -4.41 1.09 -9.29
N PRO A 50 -3.33 0.27 -9.23
CA PRO A 50 -1.96 0.73 -9.47
C PRO A 50 -1.75 1.52 -10.77
N LYS A 51 -2.55 1.24 -11.81
CA LYS A 51 -2.51 1.98 -13.09
C LYS A 51 -2.98 3.43 -12.95
N SER A 52 -3.69 3.79 -11.89
CA SER A 52 -4.06 5.19 -11.66
C SER A 52 -2.84 6.06 -11.33
N CYS A 53 -1.82 5.49 -10.68
CA CYS A 53 -0.61 6.20 -10.28
C CYS A 53 0.25 6.66 -11.47
N VAL A 54 0.18 5.97 -12.61
CA VAL A 54 0.95 6.34 -13.81
C VAL A 54 0.35 7.51 -14.61
N ARG A 55 -0.79 8.06 -14.18
CA ARG A 55 -1.51 9.10 -14.93
C ARG A 55 -1.20 10.55 -14.54
N CYS A 56 -0.63 10.78 -13.36
CA CYS A 56 -0.48 12.14 -12.83
C CYS A 56 0.99 12.59 -12.72
N HIS A 57 1.91 11.71 -12.35
CA HIS A 57 3.34 12.00 -12.29
C HIS A 57 4.15 10.87 -12.95
N GLU A 58 5.45 11.08 -13.20
CA GLU A 58 6.37 10.14 -13.87
C GLU A 58 6.58 8.81 -13.10
N MET A 59 5.51 8.03 -12.92
CA MET A 59 5.48 6.77 -12.17
C MET A 59 5.64 5.55 -13.04
N GLU A 60 5.56 5.69 -14.36
CA GLU A 60 5.62 4.57 -15.29
C GLU A 60 6.86 3.69 -15.05
N LYS A 61 8.02 4.31 -14.86
CA LYS A 61 9.27 3.61 -14.54
C LYS A 61 9.16 2.77 -13.25
N TYR A 62 8.56 3.32 -12.20
CA TYR A 62 8.40 2.66 -10.91
C TYR A 62 7.35 1.55 -10.97
N TYR A 63 6.23 1.81 -11.64
CA TYR A 63 5.17 0.83 -11.89
C TYR A 63 5.70 -0.37 -12.68
N ASN A 64 6.39 -0.13 -13.79
CA ASN A 64 6.95 -1.19 -14.64
C ASN A 64 8.02 -2.01 -13.90
N SER A 65 8.83 -1.35 -13.08
CA SER A 65 9.81 -2.02 -12.23
C SER A 65 9.14 -2.89 -11.15
N TRP A 66 8.14 -2.35 -10.46
CA TRP A 66 7.38 -3.09 -9.45
C TRP A 66 6.65 -4.30 -10.02
N LYS A 67 6.01 -4.14 -11.18
CA LYS A 67 5.33 -5.22 -11.91
C LYS A 67 6.24 -6.41 -12.22
N LYS A 68 7.55 -6.18 -12.38
CA LYS A 68 8.57 -7.21 -12.62
C LYS A 68 9.17 -7.80 -11.33
N SER A 69 8.79 -7.27 -10.17
CA SER A 69 9.28 -7.74 -8.87
C SER A 69 8.32 -8.76 -8.25
N SER A 70 8.81 -9.56 -7.29
CA SER A 70 7.95 -10.45 -6.50
C SER A 70 6.91 -9.69 -5.66
N HIS A 71 7.11 -8.40 -5.42
CA HIS A 71 6.17 -7.57 -4.66
C HIS A 71 4.87 -7.26 -5.41
N ALA A 72 4.83 -7.40 -6.74
CA ALA A 72 3.57 -7.27 -7.50
C ALA A 72 2.63 -8.46 -7.27
N VAL A 73 3.17 -9.61 -6.87
CA VAL A 73 2.37 -10.78 -6.46
C VAL A 73 1.93 -10.64 -5.00
N ALA A 74 2.83 -10.17 -4.14
CA ALA A 74 2.57 -10.07 -2.69
C ALA A 74 1.68 -8.90 -2.29
N ALA A 75 1.71 -7.79 -3.04
CA ALA A 75 0.87 -6.62 -2.81
C ALA A 75 0.12 -6.28 -4.10
N ASN A 76 -1.19 -6.07 -4.00
CA ASN A 76 -2.02 -5.69 -5.13
C ASN A 76 -2.08 -4.17 -5.38
N ASN A 77 -1.49 -3.36 -4.47
CA ASN A 77 -1.44 -1.91 -4.60
C ASN A 77 -0.19 -1.28 -3.96
N CYS A 78 0.30 -0.20 -4.57
CA CYS A 78 1.38 0.68 -4.09
C CYS A 78 1.20 1.13 -2.63
N PHE A 79 -0.01 1.55 -2.22
CA PHE A 79 -0.27 2.04 -0.86
C PHE A 79 -0.11 0.96 0.21
N ARG A 80 -0.06 -0.32 -0.15
CA ARG A 80 0.20 -1.39 0.84
C ARG A 80 1.56 -1.23 1.51
N CYS A 81 2.52 -0.65 0.79
CA CYS A 81 3.86 -0.36 1.29
C CYS A 81 4.06 1.14 1.55
N HIS A 82 3.58 2.01 0.65
CA HIS A 82 3.83 3.45 0.69
C HIS A 82 2.94 4.24 1.65
N VAL A 83 1.94 3.60 2.26
CA VAL A 83 1.07 4.22 3.28
C VAL A 83 1.21 3.45 4.59
N LYS A 84 1.28 4.19 5.70
CA LYS A 84 1.33 3.60 7.04
C LYS A 84 0.13 2.66 7.22
N PRO A 85 0.30 1.47 7.84
CA PRO A 85 -0.82 0.59 8.14
C PRO A 85 -1.88 1.29 9.01
N GLY A 86 -3.15 0.91 8.83
CA GLY A 86 -4.29 1.41 9.61
C GLY A 86 -5.32 2.15 8.77
N ALA A 87 -6.60 2.03 9.15
CA ALA A 87 -7.71 2.62 8.41
C ALA A 87 -7.61 4.15 8.34
N LEU A 88 -7.24 4.80 9.45
CA LEU A 88 -7.05 6.25 9.51
C LEU A 88 -5.96 6.74 8.54
N ASN A 89 -4.82 6.05 8.50
CA ASN A 89 -3.73 6.40 7.58
C ASN A 89 -4.14 6.25 6.12
N LEU A 90 -4.91 5.20 5.80
CA LEU A 90 -5.46 5.01 4.45
C LEU A 90 -6.47 6.10 4.08
N PHE A 91 -7.31 6.51 5.03
CA PHE A 91 -8.27 7.59 4.84
C PHE A 91 -7.56 8.94 4.57
N ILE A 92 -6.58 9.29 5.41
CA ILE A 92 -5.77 10.51 5.25
C ILE A 92 -5.05 10.49 3.89
N TYR A 93 -4.40 9.37 3.55
CA TYR A 93 -3.78 9.19 2.23
C TYR A 93 -4.76 9.45 1.10
N ARG A 94 -6.02 8.99 1.23
CA ARG A 94 -7.03 9.15 0.18
C ARG A 94 -7.37 10.63 -0.05
N ILE A 95 -7.51 11.40 1.02
CA ILE A 95 -7.73 12.85 0.93
C ILE A 95 -6.51 13.51 0.25
N SER A 96 -5.29 13.14 0.66
CA SER A 96 -4.06 13.64 0.04
C SER A 96 -3.97 13.28 -1.45
N PHE A 97 -4.33 12.07 -1.84
CA PHE A 97 -4.30 11.60 -3.22
C PHE A 97 -5.23 12.40 -4.12
N TYR A 98 -6.44 12.73 -3.66
CA TYR A 98 -7.34 13.61 -4.42
C TYR A 98 -6.79 15.03 -4.56
N ARG A 99 -6.11 15.55 -3.52
CA ARG A 99 -5.41 16.84 -3.61
C ARG A 99 -4.28 16.81 -4.63
N GLU A 100 -3.55 15.69 -4.75
CA GLU A 100 -2.51 15.49 -5.75
C GLU A 100 -3.06 15.42 -7.17
N ILE A 101 -4.19 14.73 -7.39
CA ILE A 101 -4.89 14.73 -8.68
C ILE A 101 -5.26 16.17 -9.08
N TYR A 102 -5.89 16.91 -8.17
CA TYR A 102 -6.27 18.30 -8.42
C TYR A 102 -5.05 19.18 -8.72
N ALA A 103 -3.97 19.02 -7.96
CA ALA A 103 -2.72 19.73 -8.18
C ALA A 103 -2.11 19.42 -9.56
N SER A 104 -2.14 18.15 -9.98
CA SER A 104 -1.65 17.71 -11.30
C SER A 104 -2.43 18.32 -12.45
N ILE A 105 -3.75 18.50 -12.31
CA ILE A 105 -4.62 19.08 -13.34
C ILE A 105 -4.47 20.61 -13.38
N SER A 106 -4.38 21.26 -12.22
CA SER A 106 -4.25 22.71 -12.10
C SER A 106 -2.83 23.24 -12.31
N GLY A 107 -1.83 22.35 -12.47
CA GLY A 107 -0.41 22.72 -12.57
C GLY A 107 0.21 23.17 -11.24
N ALA A 108 -0.48 23.00 -10.12
CA ALA A 108 0.03 23.34 -8.81
C ALA A 108 1.16 22.38 -8.38
N LYS A 109 2.25 22.93 -7.84
CA LYS A 109 3.38 22.14 -7.34
C LYS A 109 3.05 21.60 -5.95
N LEU A 110 2.67 20.32 -5.88
CA LEU A 110 2.44 19.62 -4.62
C LEU A 110 3.44 18.47 -4.48
N LYS A 111 4.01 18.29 -3.27
CA LYS A 111 4.86 17.15 -2.97
C LYS A 111 3.98 15.92 -2.73
N PRO A 112 4.14 14.81 -3.49
CA PRO A 112 3.27 13.66 -3.37
C PRO A 112 3.47 12.94 -2.03
N VAL A 113 2.35 12.57 -1.40
CA VAL A 113 2.30 11.77 -0.17
C VAL A 113 2.56 10.31 -0.55
N GLY A 114 3.47 9.67 0.19
CA GLY A 114 3.85 8.28 -0.09
C GLY A 114 4.93 8.13 -1.16
N ALA A 115 5.60 9.20 -1.59
CA ALA A 115 6.82 9.08 -2.40
C ALA A 115 7.94 8.31 -1.68
N SER A 116 7.93 8.31 -0.36
CA SER A 116 8.86 7.56 0.50
C SER A 116 8.16 6.44 1.25
N LEU A 117 8.92 5.40 1.58
CA LEU A 117 8.44 4.27 2.38
C LEU A 117 8.34 4.70 3.86
N PRO A 118 7.19 4.53 4.55
CA PRO A 118 6.97 5.02 5.91
C PRO A 118 7.58 4.12 7.01
N GLY A 119 8.79 3.62 6.79
CA GLY A 119 9.57 2.84 7.76
C GLY A 119 9.31 1.32 7.72
N VAL A 120 9.86 0.63 8.73
CA VAL A 120 9.97 -0.84 8.77
C VAL A 120 8.62 -1.56 8.83
N ARG A 121 7.60 -0.91 9.41
CA ARG A 121 6.24 -1.46 9.53
C ARG A 121 5.57 -1.72 8.18
N SER A 122 5.98 -1.03 7.12
CA SER A 122 5.50 -1.30 5.77
C SER A 122 5.93 -2.68 5.25
N CYS A 123 7.08 -3.17 5.68
CA CYS A 123 7.63 -4.46 5.28
C CYS A 123 7.17 -5.60 6.21
N GLN A 124 6.99 -5.29 7.50
CA GLN A 124 6.64 -6.30 8.52
C GLN A 124 5.13 -6.50 8.72
N LYS A 125 4.29 -5.83 7.92
CA LYS A 125 2.83 -5.93 8.00
C LYS A 125 2.36 -7.37 7.78
N SER A 126 1.42 -7.84 8.61
CA SER A 126 0.66 -9.10 8.39
C SER A 126 1.54 -10.29 7.96
N SER A 127 2.71 -10.44 8.58
CA SER A 127 3.67 -11.52 8.31
C SER A 127 4.33 -11.51 6.91
N CYS A 128 4.34 -10.39 6.18
CA CYS A 128 5.07 -10.30 4.90
C CYS A 128 6.59 -10.57 5.10
N HIS A 129 7.23 -9.90 6.05
CA HIS A 129 8.63 -10.11 6.38
C HIS A 129 8.86 -10.21 7.89
N SER A 130 9.74 -11.14 8.29
CA SER A 130 10.21 -11.30 9.67
C SER A 130 11.69 -10.90 9.81
N LEU A 131 12.13 -10.61 11.05
CA LEU A 131 13.52 -10.30 11.36
C LEU A 131 14.32 -11.53 11.82
N ASN A 132 13.71 -12.72 11.76
CA ASN A 132 14.28 -13.95 12.29
C ASN A 132 15.25 -14.59 11.29
N ARG A 133 16.23 -13.78 10.85
CA ARG A 133 17.28 -14.20 9.94
C ARG A 133 18.62 -13.61 10.37
N ILE A 134 19.61 -14.49 10.49
CA ILE A 134 20.97 -14.15 10.95
C ILE A 134 22.03 -14.15 9.84
N VAL A 135 21.64 -14.47 8.61
CA VAL A 135 22.52 -14.51 7.44
C VAL A 135 21.86 -13.84 6.24
N SER A 136 22.66 -13.41 5.26
CA SER A 136 22.20 -12.90 3.96
C SER A 136 21.47 -13.96 3.11
N THR A 137 20.87 -13.54 2.00
CA THR A 137 20.21 -14.43 1.04
C THR A 137 21.11 -15.54 0.50
N SER A 138 22.39 -15.24 0.25
CA SER A 138 23.39 -16.23 -0.16
C SER A 138 23.87 -17.14 0.96
N GLY A 139 23.52 -16.84 2.22
CA GLY A 139 23.98 -17.57 3.40
C GLY A 139 25.41 -17.26 3.85
N ASP A 140 26.13 -16.39 3.14
CA ASP A 140 27.54 -16.11 3.41
C ASP A 140 27.74 -15.01 4.46
N ILE A 141 27.10 -13.85 4.27
CA ILE A 141 27.27 -12.74 5.22
C ILE A 141 26.41 -12.97 6.46
N LYS A 142 27.02 -12.90 7.65
CA LYS A 142 26.37 -12.83 8.95
C LYS A 142 25.71 -11.46 9.12
N ILE A 143 24.39 -11.44 9.12
CA ILE A 143 23.59 -10.22 9.25
C ILE A 143 22.41 -10.52 10.16
N ASN A 144 22.52 -10.11 11.42
CA ASN A 144 21.40 -10.18 12.36
C ASN A 144 20.42 -9.04 12.05
N HIS A 145 19.32 -9.34 11.35
CA HIS A 145 18.35 -8.32 10.95
C HIS A 145 17.71 -7.63 12.15
N ARG A 146 17.42 -8.37 13.23
CA ARG A 146 16.83 -7.80 14.44
C ARG A 146 17.70 -6.71 15.04
N SER A 147 18.99 -6.94 15.25
CA SER A 147 19.90 -5.92 15.79
C SER A 147 19.98 -4.68 14.90
N HIS A 148 20.07 -4.83 13.58
CA HIS A 148 20.14 -3.68 12.67
C HIS A 148 18.82 -2.89 12.63
N VAL A 149 17.69 -3.59 12.59
CA VAL A 149 16.38 -2.96 12.40
C VAL A 149 15.81 -2.41 13.70
N THR A 150 15.90 -3.14 14.82
CA THR A 150 15.25 -2.74 16.08
C THR A 150 16.17 -2.00 17.03
N LYS A 151 17.47 -2.32 17.05
CA LYS A 151 18.43 -1.69 17.97
C LYS A 151 19.13 -0.49 17.33
N ALA A 152 19.54 -0.61 16.07
CA ALA A 152 20.20 0.46 15.34
C ALA A 152 19.24 1.33 14.50
N ASP A 153 17.93 1.06 14.57
CA ASP A 153 16.87 1.78 13.84
C ASP A 153 17.15 1.97 12.33
N ILE A 154 17.70 0.93 11.70
CA ILE A 154 18.03 0.96 10.27
C ILE A 154 16.81 0.50 9.45
N PRO A 155 16.30 1.31 8.51
CA PRO A 155 15.19 0.91 7.65
C PRO A 155 15.62 -0.17 6.66
N CYS A 156 14.70 -1.08 6.32
CA CYS A 156 14.97 -2.22 5.42
C CYS A 156 15.58 -1.80 4.08
N ILE A 157 15.09 -0.70 3.52
CA ILE A 157 15.53 -0.15 2.23
C ILE A 157 16.96 0.42 2.24
N ARG A 158 17.57 0.64 3.42
CA ARG A 158 18.98 1.06 3.47
C ARG A 158 19.91 -0.03 2.96
N CYS A 159 19.54 -1.29 3.20
CA CYS A 159 20.23 -2.47 2.67
C CYS A 159 19.56 -3.02 1.41
N HIS A 160 18.23 -2.96 1.31
CA HIS A 160 17.46 -3.45 0.16
C HIS A 160 16.75 -2.32 -0.61
N PRO A 161 17.50 -1.36 -1.20
CA PRO A 161 16.88 -0.18 -1.80
C PRO A 161 15.99 -0.55 -2.99
N GLY A 162 16.34 -1.61 -3.73
CA GLY A 162 15.62 -2.08 -4.92
C GLY A 162 14.61 -3.19 -4.64
N ALA A 163 14.19 -3.42 -3.40
CA ALA A 163 13.34 -4.56 -3.03
C ALA A 163 12.04 -4.64 -3.84
N ALA A 164 11.34 -3.52 -3.97
CA ALA A 164 10.07 -3.42 -4.71
C ALA A 164 10.22 -2.71 -6.08
N HIS A 165 11.35 -2.03 -6.33
CA HIS A 165 11.61 -1.32 -7.58
C HIS A 165 13.01 -1.65 -8.14
N PRO A 166 13.28 -2.89 -8.57
CA PRO A 166 14.58 -3.28 -9.11
C PRO A 166 14.95 -2.47 -10.37
N ASN A 167 16.24 -2.17 -10.53
CA ASN A 167 16.83 -1.52 -11.70
C ASN A 167 16.34 -0.08 -11.99
N VAL A 168 15.70 0.59 -11.03
CA VAL A 168 15.32 2.01 -11.16
C VAL A 168 16.45 2.91 -10.65
N GLY A 169 17.32 3.38 -11.53
CA GLY A 169 18.39 4.33 -11.18
C GLY A 169 19.22 3.90 -9.95
N LYS A 170 19.49 4.83 -9.01
CA LYS A 170 20.24 4.55 -7.78
C LYS A 170 19.46 3.76 -6.73
N ILE A 171 18.13 3.75 -6.80
CA ILE A 171 17.29 3.01 -5.84
C ILE A 171 17.18 1.52 -6.20
N GLY A 172 17.42 1.13 -7.45
CA GLY A 172 17.17 -0.23 -7.93
C GLY A 172 18.17 -1.31 -7.51
N ALA A 173 19.17 -1.00 -6.67
CA ALA A 173 20.19 -1.95 -6.28
C ALA A 173 19.60 -3.08 -5.40
N LYS A 174 19.91 -4.34 -5.75
CA LYS A 174 19.36 -5.51 -5.04
C LYS A 174 20.01 -5.74 -3.67
N ILE A 175 21.29 -5.43 -3.53
CA ILE A 175 22.10 -5.64 -2.32
C ILE A 175 23.00 -4.42 -2.06
N PRO A 176 23.36 -4.15 -0.80
CA PRO A 176 24.22 -3.03 -0.47
C PRO A 176 25.68 -3.38 -0.76
N LYS A 177 26.50 -2.36 -1.04
CA LYS A 177 27.94 -2.50 -1.18
C LYS A 177 28.59 -2.75 0.18
N ARG A 178 29.72 -3.49 0.22
CA ARG A 178 30.55 -3.67 1.44
C ARG A 178 30.87 -2.35 2.15
N LYS A 179 31.06 -1.26 1.40
CA LYS A 179 31.29 0.10 1.93
C LYS A 179 30.24 0.53 2.96
N LEU A 180 28.97 0.12 2.78
CA LEU A 180 27.91 0.44 3.73
C LEU A 180 28.15 -0.24 5.10
N CYS A 181 28.57 -1.50 5.09
CA CYS A 181 28.82 -2.26 6.32
C CYS A 181 29.94 -1.64 7.15
N ILE A 182 31.03 -1.26 6.49
CA ILE A 182 32.22 -0.70 7.15
C ILE A 182 32.04 0.77 7.55
N THR A 183 30.92 1.42 7.20
CA THR A 183 30.60 2.75 7.73
C THR A 183 30.38 2.71 9.25
N CYS A 184 29.87 1.59 9.78
CA CYS A 184 29.69 1.39 11.23
C CYS A 184 30.62 0.30 11.79
N HIS A 185 30.93 -0.74 11.02
CA HIS A 185 31.81 -1.84 11.44
C HIS A 185 33.28 -1.61 11.04
N TRP A 186 33.75 -0.36 11.01
CA TRP A 186 35.08 0.02 10.54
C TRP A 186 36.23 -0.69 11.28
N ALA A 187 36.11 -0.84 12.60
CA ALA A 187 37.14 -1.48 13.43
C ALA A 187 37.39 -2.94 13.01
N ARG A 188 36.35 -3.64 12.53
CA ARG A 188 36.41 -5.06 12.14
C ARG A 188 36.48 -5.27 10.63
N ARG A 189 36.79 -4.22 9.86
CA ARG A 189 36.75 -4.25 8.38
C ARG A 189 37.69 -5.28 7.75
N ASN A 190 38.76 -5.63 8.46
CA ASN A 190 39.77 -6.62 8.05
C ASN A 190 39.56 -8.00 8.70
N GLU A 191 38.61 -8.13 9.63
CA GLU A 191 38.24 -9.41 10.21
C GLU A 191 37.25 -10.12 9.29
N CYS A 192 37.73 -10.78 8.24
CA CYS A 192 36.86 -11.35 7.20
C CYS A 192 35.82 -12.32 7.78
N SER A 193 36.21 -13.12 8.78
CA SER A 193 35.33 -14.05 9.51
C SER A 193 34.29 -13.35 10.38
N TYR A 194 34.41 -12.06 10.67
CA TYR A 194 33.38 -11.28 11.36
C TYR A 194 32.12 -11.17 10.51
N CYS A 195 32.29 -10.94 9.21
CA CYS A 195 31.19 -10.79 8.25
C CYS A 195 30.86 -12.09 7.52
N HIS A 196 31.86 -12.86 7.06
CA HIS A 196 31.63 -14.03 6.19
C HIS A 196 31.57 -15.34 6.98
N LYS A 197 30.74 -16.28 6.53
CA LYS A 197 30.68 -17.65 7.05
C LYS A 197 31.62 -18.59 6.29
N LYS A 198 31.79 -18.41 4.98
CA LYS A 198 32.64 -19.28 4.15
C LYS A 198 34.01 -18.63 3.94
N ARG A 199 35.10 -19.39 4.11
CA ARG A 199 36.47 -18.93 3.78
C ARG A 199 36.65 -18.67 2.27
N PHE A 200 35.92 -19.39 1.42
CA PHE A 200 36.11 -19.38 -0.05
C PHE A 200 35.61 -18.13 -0.79
N SER A 201 34.71 -17.33 -0.20
CA SER A 201 34.20 -16.10 -0.84
C SER A 201 35.18 -14.94 -0.84
N MET A 202 36.34 -15.10 -0.19
CA MET A 202 37.42 -14.10 -0.14
C MET A 202 38.40 -14.22 -1.31
N SER A 203 38.47 -15.37 -1.99
CA SER A 203 39.48 -15.63 -3.04
C SER A 203 39.16 -15.02 -4.41
N THR A 204 37.91 -14.58 -4.63
CA THR A 204 37.44 -14.12 -5.94
C THR A 204 37.29 -12.60 -6.07
N TYR A 205 37.51 -11.86 -4.98
CA TYR A 205 37.59 -10.40 -5.01
C TYR A 205 38.96 -9.97 -4.52
N SER A 206 39.92 -10.03 -5.44
CA SER A 206 41.13 -9.22 -5.38
C SER A 206 40.74 -7.74 -5.20
N HIS A 207 41.59 -7.07 -4.44
CA HIS A 207 41.48 -5.71 -3.89
C HIS A 207 40.93 -4.64 -4.84
#